data_AF-A0A2P4SKZ6-F1
#
_entry.id   AF-A0A2P4SKZ6-F1
#
_cell.length_a   1.000
_cell.length_b   1.000
_cell.length_c   1.000
_cell.angle_alpha   90.00
_cell.angle_beta   90.00
_cell.angle_gamma   90.00
#
_symmetry.space_group_name_H-M   'P 1'
#
loop_
_entity.id
_entity.type
_entity.pdbx_description
1 polymer ?
#
loop_
_entity_poly.entity_id
_entity_poly.type
_entity_poly.pdbx_seq_one_letter_code
_entity_poly.pdbx_strand_id
1 'polypeptide(L)'
;MTHWFHRNPLKATAPVQFNYYGVATTPASSKICNDLRLSRTRLLELFTDLSCNPEMMKNATDLYFSLLQGFILSLDDSSQECKLRYIQNFKWTDTLQGHVPCAQQDAVFELVSMGFNVALWYTKYASRLAGKEE
;
A
#
# COMPACT_ATOMS: atom_id res chain seq x y z
N MET A 1 -20.65 -27.05 3.65
CA MET A 1 -19.35 -27.64 3.23
C MET A 1 -18.29 -26.55 3.33
N THR A 2 -17.23 -26.77 4.10
CA THR A 2 -16.10 -25.83 4.19
C THR A 2 -15.13 -26.02 3.04
N HIS A 3 -14.56 -24.93 2.53
CA HIS A 3 -13.51 -24.97 1.51
C HIS A 3 -12.15 -24.61 2.10
N TRP A 4 -11.13 -25.39 1.74
CA TRP A 4 -9.74 -25.11 2.11
C TRP A 4 -8.98 -24.50 0.94
N PHE A 5 -8.25 -23.42 1.21
CA PHE A 5 -7.37 -22.81 0.22
C PHE A 5 -5.99 -22.51 0.80
N HIS A 6 -4.94 -22.94 0.12
CA HIS A 6 -3.57 -22.55 0.44
C HIS A 6 -3.38 -21.03 0.36
N ARG A 7 -2.59 -20.46 1.28
CA ARG A 7 -2.26 -19.03 1.30
C ARG A 7 -0.80 -18.82 1.67
N ASN A 8 -0.04 -18.23 0.74
CA ASN A 8 1.29 -17.71 1.07
C ASN A 8 1.21 -16.53 2.07
N PRO A 9 2.30 -16.18 2.74
CA PRO A 9 2.36 -15.00 3.61
C PRO A 9 2.00 -13.70 2.90
N LEU A 10 1.54 -12.70 3.66
CA LEU A 10 1.44 -11.33 3.15
C LEU A 10 2.84 -10.77 2.89
N LYS A 11 2.94 -9.79 1.98
CA LYS A 11 4.15 -9.00 1.82
C LYS A 11 4.31 -8.07 3.02
N ALA A 12 5.55 -7.88 3.48
CA ALA A 12 5.92 -6.93 4.53
C ALA A 12 6.73 -5.79 3.93
N THR A 13 6.69 -4.60 4.54
CA THR A 13 7.37 -3.41 4.03
C THR A 13 8.09 -2.64 5.12
N ALA A 14 9.12 -1.88 4.73
CA ALA A 14 9.74 -0.92 5.63
C ALA A 14 8.77 0.25 5.95
N PRO A 15 8.83 0.83 7.16
CA PRO A 15 8.13 2.08 7.45
C PRO A 15 8.62 3.21 6.55
N VAL A 16 7.69 4.06 6.09
CA VAL A 16 8.00 5.23 5.25
C VAL A 16 7.44 6.48 5.93
N GLN A 17 8.31 7.45 6.18
CA GLN A 17 7.95 8.67 6.92
C GLN A 17 7.42 9.78 6.01
N PHE A 18 7.67 9.71 4.70
CA PHE A 18 7.37 10.79 3.74
C PHE A 18 7.94 12.16 4.17
N ASN A 19 9.05 12.17 4.90
CA ASN A 19 9.74 13.39 5.29
C ASN A 19 10.87 13.68 4.31
N TYR A 20 10.69 14.73 3.50
CA TYR A 20 11.67 15.17 2.49
C TYR A 20 12.49 16.38 2.91
N TYR A 21 12.48 16.72 4.21
CA TYR A 21 13.27 17.82 4.78
C TYR A 21 13.11 19.12 3.98
N GLY A 22 14.21 19.72 3.51
CA GLY A 22 14.22 20.97 2.76
C GLY A 22 13.54 20.94 1.39
N VAL A 23 13.02 19.80 0.93
CA VAL A 23 12.24 19.72 -0.32
C VAL A 23 10.78 20.11 -0.09
N ALA A 24 10.19 19.71 1.04
CA ALA A 24 8.79 19.99 1.36
C ALA A 24 8.69 21.20 2.30
N THR A 25 8.77 22.42 1.73
CA THR A 25 8.94 23.66 2.51
C THR A 25 7.64 24.38 2.88
N THR A 26 6.52 24.03 2.26
CA THR A 26 5.24 24.73 2.48
C THR A 26 4.37 23.98 3.49
N PRO A 27 3.46 24.67 4.21
CA PRO A 27 2.50 23.99 5.09
C PRO A 27 1.64 22.97 4.36
N ALA A 28 1.27 23.24 3.10
CA ALA A 28 0.49 22.33 2.27
C ALA A 28 1.27 21.06 1.89
N SER A 29 2.56 21.19 1.52
CA SER A 29 3.39 20.02 1.19
C SER A 29 3.72 19.19 2.44
N SER A 30 3.90 19.85 3.59
CA SER A 30 4.04 19.15 4.88
C SER A 30 2.77 18.39 5.27
N LYS A 31 1.59 18.99 5.04
CA LYS A 31 0.31 18.34 5.30
C LYS A 31 0.12 17.08 4.44
N ILE A 32 0.32 17.17 3.12
CA ILE A 32 0.12 16.01 2.24
C ILE A 32 1.11 14.87 2.54
N CYS A 33 2.34 15.19 2.94
CA CYS A 33 3.31 14.19 3.42
C CYS A 33 2.83 13.47 4.68
N ASN A 34 2.24 14.20 5.63
CA ASN A 34 1.64 13.61 6.82
C ASN A 34 0.41 12.75 6.47
N ASP A 35 -0.47 13.23 5.60
CA ASP A 35 -1.65 12.49 5.15
C ASP A 35 -1.25 11.18 4.44
N LEU A 36 -0.20 11.20 3.60
CA LEU A 36 0.42 10.01 2.99
C LEU A 36 0.92 9.02 4.04
N ARG A 37 1.67 9.49 5.05
CA ARG A 37 2.20 8.63 6.11
C ARG A 37 1.07 7.97 6.91
N LEU A 38 0.06 8.73 7.31
CA LEU A 38 -1.04 8.25 8.13
C LEU A 38 -1.94 7.28 7.35
N SER A 39 -2.31 7.61 6.12
CA SER A 39 -3.12 6.72 5.26
C SER A 39 -2.40 5.41 4.94
N ARG A 40 -1.09 5.46 4.62
CA ARG A 40 -0.27 4.25 4.42
C ARG A 40 -0.23 3.36 5.65
N THR A 41 0.03 3.96 6.82
CA THR A 41 0.09 3.23 8.10
C THR A 41 -1.24 2.58 8.40
N ARG A 42 -2.34 3.31 8.23
CA ARG A 42 -3.69 2.80 8.46
C ARG A 42 -4.01 1.61 7.55
N LEU A 43 -3.67 1.68 6.26
CA LEU A 43 -3.89 0.57 5.33
C LEU A 43 -3.09 -0.67 5.74
N LEU A 44 -1.82 -0.50 6.15
CA LEU A 44 -0.97 -1.60 6.59
C LEU A 44 -1.52 -2.30 7.85
N GLU A 45 -2.04 -1.55 8.82
CA GLU A 45 -2.67 -2.10 10.03
C GLU A 45 -3.88 -3.00 9.70
N LEU A 46 -4.69 -2.59 8.71
CA LEU A 46 -5.89 -3.32 8.32
C LEU A 46 -5.60 -4.71 7.74
N PHE A 47 -4.39 -4.96 7.22
CA PHE A 47 -4.05 -6.27 6.67
C PHE A 47 -4.06 -7.40 7.71
N THR A 48 -3.83 -7.07 8.98
CA THR A 48 -3.80 -8.03 10.09
C THR A 48 -4.95 -7.87 11.08
N ASP A 49 -5.81 -6.87 10.86
CA ASP A 49 -7.01 -6.64 11.65
C ASP A 49 -8.12 -7.65 11.29
N LEU A 50 -8.47 -8.51 12.24
CA LEU A 50 -9.51 -9.53 12.04
C LEU A 50 -10.91 -8.93 11.87
N SER A 51 -11.15 -7.72 12.37
CA SER A 51 -12.43 -7.00 12.22
C SER A 51 -12.55 -6.31 10.87
N CYS A 52 -11.45 -6.20 10.11
CA CYS A 52 -11.46 -5.57 8.80
C CYS A 52 -12.40 -6.32 7.84
N ASN A 53 -13.26 -5.55 7.18
CA ASN A 53 -14.20 -6.01 6.17
C ASN A 53 -13.86 -5.36 4.79
N PRO A 54 -14.45 -5.85 3.68
CA PRO A 54 -14.16 -5.36 2.34
C PRO A 54 -14.35 -3.85 2.15
N GLU A 55 -15.33 -3.25 2.84
CA GLU A 55 -15.61 -1.82 2.77
C GLU A 55 -14.51 -1.00 3.46
N MET A 56 -14.09 -1.41 4.67
CA MET A 56 -12.97 -0.79 5.38
C MET A 56 -11.68 -0.86 4.56
N MET A 57 -11.39 -2.02 3.96
CA MET A 57 -10.21 -2.21 3.10
C MET A 57 -10.27 -1.31 1.87
N LYS A 58 -11.41 -1.26 1.18
CA LYS A 58 -11.61 -0.37 0.03
C LYS A 58 -11.39 1.09 0.39
N ASN A 59 -12.03 1.58 1.46
CA ASN A 59 -11.94 2.98 1.87
C ASN A 59 -10.49 3.39 2.22
N ALA A 60 -9.74 2.55 2.93
CA ALA A 60 -8.34 2.81 3.24
C ALA A 60 -7.44 2.74 1.99
N THR A 61 -7.73 1.82 1.07
CA THR A 61 -7.01 1.66 -0.20
C THR A 61 -7.21 2.89 -1.09
N ASP A 62 -8.46 3.30 -1.29
CA ASP A 62 -8.81 4.47 -2.11
C ASP A 62 -8.16 5.75 -1.55
N LEU A 63 -8.17 5.92 -0.22
CA LEU A 63 -7.53 7.06 0.44
C LEU A 63 -6.01 7.08 0.20
N TYR A 64 -5.32 5.97 0.40
CA TYR A 64 -3.87 5.94 0.22
C TYR A 64 -3.46 6.06 -1.25
N PHE A 65 -4.14 5.34 -2.16
CA PHE A 65 -3.80 5.33 -3.58
C PHE A 65 -4.14 6.64 -4.29
N SER A 66 -5.19 7.35 -3.88
CA SER A 66 -5.47 8.69 -4.42
C SER A 66 -4.35 9.68 -4.10
N LEU A 67 -3.77 9.62 -2.89
CA LEU A 67 -2.63 10.45 -2.51
C LEU A 67 -1.33 10.00 -3.20
N LEU A 68 -1.05 8.69 -3.24
CA LEU A 68 0.17 8.15 -3.87
C LEU A 68 0.22 8.43 -5.37
N GLN A 69 -0.92 8.47 -6.05
CA GLN A 69 -1.00 8.84 -7.47
C GLN A 69 -0.43 10.24 -7.76
N GLY A 70 -0.40 11.15 -6.79
CA GLY A 70 0.27 12.44 -6.93
C GLY A 70 1.79 12.35 -7.14
N PHE A 71 2.41 11.19 -6.87
CA PHE A 71 3.80 10.92 -7.23
C PHE A 71 3.96 10.31 -8.62
N ILE A 72 2.87 9.90 -9.27
CA ILE A 72 2.92 9.11 -10.51
C ILE A 72 2.36 9.91 -11.69
N LEU A 73 1.14 10.43 -11.53
CA LEU A 73 0.42 11.13 -12.58
C LEU A 73 0.80 12.60 -12.65
N SER A 74 0.92 13.15 -13.86
CA SER A 74 1.00 14.60 -14.03
C SER A 74 -0.37 15.25 -13.79
N LEU A 75 -0.36 16.49 -13.30
CA LEU A 75 -1.58 17.27 -13.06
C LEU A 75 -2.05 18.04 -14.29
N ASP A 76 -1.20 18.19 -15.31
CA ASP A 76 -1.42 19.06 -16.47
C ASP A 76 -1.77 18.31 -17.76
N ASP A 77 -2.22 17.05 -17.66
CA ASP A 77 -2.53 16.16 -18.80
C ASP A 77 -1.37 15.97 -19.79
N SER A 78 -0.15 16.41 -19.43
CA SER A 78 1.03 16.08 -20.20
C SER A 78 1.29 14.57 -20.08
N SER A 79 1.71 13.93 -21.17
CA SER A 79 2.11 12.52 -21.17
C SER A 79 3.39 12.24 -20.38
N GLN A 80 3.84 13.20 -19.56
CA GLN A 80 5.06 13.09 -18.77
C GLN A 80 4.79 12.50 -17.39
N GLU A 81 5.78 11.78 -16.89
CA GLU A 81 5.73 11.22 -15.53
C GLU A 81 5.86 12.34 -14.49
N CYS A 82 5.19 12.18 -13.35
CA CYS A 82 5.37 13.13 -12.25
C CYS A 82 6.83 13.14 -11.77
N LYS A 83 7.38 14.34 -11.57
CA LYS A 83 8.76 14.55 -11.10
C LYS A 83 9.03 13.90 -9.74
N LEU A 84 7.99 13.61 -8.97
CA LEU A 84 8.08 12.98 -7.66
C LEU A 84 8.14 11.45 -7.71
N ARG A 85 8.00 10.81 -8.89
CA ARG A 85 7.96 9.35 -9.02
C ARG A 85 9.14 8.65 -8.34
N TYR A 86 10.33 9.22 -8.48
CA TYR A 86 11.57 8.65 -7.98
C TYR A 86 12.05 9.32 -6.68
N ILE A 87 11.20 10.03 -5.93
CA ILE A 87 11.63 10.75 -4.71
C ILE A 87 11.83 9.83 -3.50
N GLN A 88 11.13 8.71 -3.43
CA GLN A 88 11.07 7.84 -2.25
C GLN A 88 11.50 6.41 -2.59
N ASN A 89 12.38 5.85 -1.76
CA ASN A 89 12.74 4.44 -1.82
C ASN A 89 11.74 3.59 -1.02
N PHE A 90 11.17 2.57 -1.65
CA PHE A 90 10.24 1.64 -1.03
C PHE A 90 10.85 0.25 -0.99
N LYS A 91 10.57 -0.51 0.07
CA LYS A 91 11.13 -1.84 0.29
C LYS A 91 10.04 -2.82 0.69
N TRP A 92 9.96 -3.95 0.01
CA TRP A 92 8.94 -4.98 0.20
C TRP A 92 9.53 -6.39 0.16
N THR A 93 8.99 -7.30 0.97
CA THR A 93 9.23 -8.75 0.81
C THR A 93 8.28 -9.34 -0.23
N ASP A 94 8.54 -10.57 -0.67
CA ASP A 94 7.70 -11.31 -1.61
C ASP A 94 7.18 -12.62 -1.02
N THR A 95 6.01 -13.06 -1.50
CA THR A 95 5.27 -14.19 -0.91
C THR A 95 5.99 -15.54 -1.00
N LEU A 96 6.98 -15.66 -1.90
CA LEU A 96 7.78 -16.86 -2.13
C LEU A 96 9.24 -16.73 -1.67
N GLN A 97 9.66 -15.54 -1.20
CA GLN A 97 11.06 -15.24 -0.88
C GLN A 97 11.32 -15.12 0.63
N GLY A 98 10.34 -15.50 1.47
CA GLY A 98 10.44 -15.43 2.92
C GLY A 98 10.73 -14.01 3.40
N HIS A 99 11.90 -13.82 4.02
CA HIS A 99 12.31 -12.54 4.61
C HIS A 99 13.24 -11.70 3.72
N VAL A 100 13.56 -12.14 2.51
CA VAL A 100 14.44 -11.39 1.59
C VAL A 100 13.63 -10.26 0.93
N PRO A 101 13.95 -8.98 1.18
CA PRO A 101 13.22 -7.86 0.59
C PRO A 101 13.86 -7.37 -0.71
N CYS A 102 13.02 -6.85 -1.61
CA CYS A 102 13.42 -6.05 -2.77
C CYS A 102 13.12 -4.56 -2.50
N ALA A 103 13.97 -3.66 -3.00
CA ALA A 103 13.76 -2.22 -2.86
C ALA A 103 13.91 -1.51 -4.20
N GLN A 104 13.02 -0.55 -4.47
CA GLN A 104 13.08 0.32 -5.63
C GLN A 104 12.68 1.74 -5.24
N GLN A 105 13.40 2.70 -5.81
CA GLN A 105 13.11 4.12 -5.68
C GLN A 105 12.11 4.55 -6.76
N ASP A 106 10.90 3.98 -6.71
CA ASP A 106 9.83 4.23 -7.68
C ASP A 106 8.45 4.12 -6.99
N ALA A 107 7.63 5.17 -7.08
CA ALA A 107 6.27 5.18 -6.56
C ALA A 107 5.34 4.17 -7.25
N VAL A 108 5.59 3.79 -8.50
CA VAL A 108 4.84 2.73 -9.19
C VAL A 108 5.13 1.37 -8.54
N PHE A 109 6.37 1.13 -8.11
CA PHE A 109 6.73 -0.08 -7.36
C PHE A 109 5.97 -0.18 -6.03
N GLU A 110 5.79 0.95 -5.32
CA GLU A 110 4.95 0.99 -4.12
C GLU A 110 3.48 0.70 -4.44
N LEU A 111 2.92 1.35 -5.47
CA LEU A 111 1.53 1.18 -5.86
C LEU A 111 1.22 -0.30 -6.17
N VAL A 112 2.06 -0.93 -6.99
CA VAL A 112 1.91 -2.34 -7.36
C VAL A 112 2.12 -3.25 -6.15
N SER A 113 3.15 -3.01 -5.33
CA SER A 113 3.46 -3.85 -4.17
C SER A 113 2.36 -3.80 -3.11
N MET A 114 1.85 -2.61 -2.79
CA MET A 114 0.74 -2.42 -1.86
C MET A 114 -0.55 -2.99 -2.45
N GLY A 115 -0.85 -2.72 -3.72
CA GLY A 115 -2.04 -3.25 -4.41
C GLY A 115 -2.05 -4.77 -4.47
N PHE A 116 -0.90 -5.39 -4.71
CA PHE A 116 -0.74 -6.84 -4.61
C PHE A 116 -1.07 -7.35 -3.20
N ASN A 117 -0.64 -6.63 -2.16
CA ASN A 117 -0.94 -7.00 -0.78
C ASN A 117 -2.43 -6.84 -0.43
N VAL A 118 -3.11 -5.82 -0.98
CA VAL A 118 -4.58 -5.68 -0.92
C VAL A 118 -5.25 -6.88 -1.57
N ALA A 119 -4.81 -7.30 -2.77
CA ALA A 119 -5.33 -8.49 -3.42
C ALA A 119 -5.13 -9.75 -2.56
N LEU A 120 -3.93 -9.95 -1.99
CA LEU A 120 -3.66 -11.05 -1.06
C LEU A 120 -4.61 -11.01 0.15
N TRP A 121 -4.88 -9.83 0.70
CA TRP A 121 -5.83 -9.68 1.79
C TRP A 121 -7.22 -10.18 1.40
N TYR A 122 -7.74 -9.82 0.23
CA TYR A 122 -9.03 -10.33 -0.26
C TYR A 122 -9.04 -11.86 -0.37
N THR A 123 -7.96 -12.47 -0.89
CA THR A 123 -7.86 -13.94 -0.94
C THR A 123 -7.90 -14.57 0.46
N LYS A 124 -7.25 -13.96 1.45
CA LYS A 124 -7.21 -14.42 2.84
C LYS A 124 -8.54 -14.24 3.54
N TYR A 125 -9.19 -13.10 3.33
CA TYR A 125 -10.54 -12.81 3.81
C TYR A 125 -11.53 -13.87 3.30
N ALA A 126 -11.52 -14.15 1.99
CA ALA A 126 -12.37 -15.15 1.38
C ALA A 126 -12.09 -16.57 1.90
N SER A 127 -10.81 -16.98 2.05
CA SER A 127 -10.50 -18.30 2.63
C SER A 127 -10.95 -18.43 4.08
N ARG A 128 -10.85 -17.36 4.87
CA ARG A 128 -11.32 -17.37 6.26
C ARG A 128 -12.83 -17.58 6.33
N LEU A 129 -13.60 -16.91 5.45
CA LEU A 129 -15.05 -17.11 5.38
C LEU A 129 -15.41 -18.52 4.92
N ALA A 130 -14.72 -19.02 3.89
CA ALA A 130 -15.02 -20.34 3.32
C ALA A 130 -14.68 -21.51 4.25
N GLY A 131 -13.80 -21.30 5.23
CA GLY A 131 -13.45 -22.29 6.25
C GLY A 131 -14.37 -22.29 7.47
N LYS A 132 -15.37 -21.40 7.56
CA LYS A 132 -16.38 -21.44 8.63
C LYS A 132 -17.44 -22.49 8.28
N GLU A 133 -17.71 -23.40 9.22
CA GLU A 133 -18.92 -24.23 9.18
C GLU A 133 -20.14 -23.33 9.47
N GLU A 134 -21.28 -23.61 8.83
CA GLU A 134 -22.56 -22.92 9.13
C GLU A 134 -23.00 -23.15 10.57
#